data_AF-A0A954Z806-F1
#
_entry.id   AF-A0A954Z806-F1
#
_cell.length_a   1.000
_cell.length_b   1.000
_cell.length_c   1.000
_cell.angle_alpha   90.00
_cell.angle_beta   90.00
_cell.angle_gamma   90.00
#
_symmetry.space_group_name_H-M   'P 1'
#
loop_
_entity.id
_entity.type
_entity.pdbx_description
1 polymer ?
#
loop_
_entity_poly.entity_id
_entity_poly.type
_entity_poly.pdbx_seq_one_letter_code
_entity_poly.pdbx_strand_id
1 'polypeptide(L)'
;LNLLENHVKQSNLSANESHSERHKQNSNPNSLPDFEPDLREGRGAAPEPNLETSRAPEPKPGSKTEGSFPLRMVLDACPDVIDYAKGGISNWRDFLATANVVRPLIGVSPSAWEEAQTAMGEVYAAIVLACILQKGPTINSAGGYIRELTRKSQAGEFSIGPMLMALIGSRNRGKKSA
;
A
#
# COMPACT_ATOMS: atom_id res chain seq x y z
N LEU A 1 -27.73 32.76 41.05
CA LEU A 1 -26.59 33.49 40.46
C LEU A 1 -26.41 32.97 39.04
N ASN A 2 -26.86 33.74 38.06
CA ASN A 2 -26.75 33.48 36.61
C ASN A 2 -25.44 34.06 36.07
N LEU A 3 -24.76 33.35 35.17
CA LEU A 3 -23.80 33.80 34.13
C LEU A 3 -22.98 32.55 33.71
N LEU A 4 -22.74 32.18 32.46
CA LEU A 4 -22.96 32.82 31.17
C LEU A 4 -22.86 31.73 30.07
N GLU A 5 -23.89 31.63 29.24
CA GLU A 5 -23.85 30.94 27.94
C GLU A 5 -22.88 31.68 27.02
N ASN A 6 -22.01 30.96 26.29
CA ASN A 6 -21.31 31.53 25.14
C ASN A 6 -21.46 30.63 23.91
N HIS A 7 -22.29 31.13 23.01
CA HIS A 7 -22.72 30.60 21.74
C HIS A 7 -21.95 31.35 20.64
N VAL A 8 -21.08 30.70 19.86
CA VAL A 8 -20.52 31.24 18.61
C VAL A 8 -20.45 30.11 17.58
N LYS A 9 -21.53 29.90 16.82
CA LYS A 9 -21.82 30.42 15.46
C LYS A 9 -20.91 29.85 14.37
N GLN A 10 -21.45 28.83 13.70
CA GLN A 10 -21.15 28.37 12.35
C GLN A 10 -20.93 29.55 11.39
N SER A 11 -19.84 29.52 10.64
CA SER A 11 -19.65 30.27 9.41
C SER A 11 -19.56 29.30 8.24
N ASN A 12 -20.68 29.15 7.52
CA ASN A 12 -20.69 28.61 6.16
C ASN A 12 -20.10 29.68 5.24
N LEU A 13 -18.93 29.43 4.65
CA LEU A 13 -18.42 30.19 3.52
C LEU A 13 -18.82 29.47 2.24
N SER A 14 -20.04 29.75 1.78
CA SER A 14 -20.47 29.49 0.41
C SER A 14 -19.83 30.56 -0.48
N ALA A 15 -18.86 30.18 -1.30
CA ALA A 15 -18.42 30.97 -2.45
C ALA A 15 -18.66 30.12 -3.71
N ASN A 16 -19.78 30.39 -4.36
CA ASN A 16 -20.11 29.88 -5.69
C ASN A 16 -19.67 30.91 -6.72
N GLU A 17 -18.65 30.61 -7.50
CA GLU A 17 -18.29 31.36 -8.71
C GLU A 17 -18.42 30.42 -9.89
N SER A 18 -19.56 30.52 -10.56
CA SER A 18 -19.82 29.93 -11.86
C SER A 18 -19.20 30.83 -12.93
N HIS A 19 -18.30 30.28 -13.75
CA HIS A 19 -18.22 30.70 -15.15
C HIS A 19 -18.21 29.49 -16.06
N SER A 20 -19.26 29.40 -16.87
CA SER A 20 -19.36 28.52 -18.02
C SER A 20 -18.61 29.15 -19.18
N GLU A 21 -17.69 28.41 -19.80
CA GLU A 21 -17.30 28.70 -21.18
C GLU A 21 -17.14 27.41 -21.99
N ARG A 22 -17.42 27.56 -23.28
CA ARG A 22 -17.96 26.56 -24.18
C ARG A 22 -16.87 25.84 -24.98
N HIS A 23 -16.97 24.50 -25.05
CA HIS A 23 -17.20 23.75 -26.31
C HIS A 23 -16.01 23.22 -27.15
N LYS A 24 -16.10 21.89 -27.38
CA LYS A 24 -15.50 21.00 -28.41
C LYS A 24 -13.99 20.71 -28.26
N GLN A 25 -13.47 19.51 -28.56
CA GLN A 25 -13.96 18.44 -29.43
C GLN A 25 -13.25 17.11 -29.07
N ASN A 26 -14.00 16.01 -29.14
CA ASN A 26 -13.53 14.62 -29.13
C ASN A 26 -12.46 14.37 -30.20
N SER A 27 -11.36 13.68 -29.85
CA SER A 27 -10.66 12.76 -30.76
C SER A 27 -9.87 11.69 -29.97
N ASN A 28 -10.41 10.47 -29.92
CA ASN A 28 -9.61 9.23 -30.00
C ASN A 28 -9.84 8.69 -31.43
N PRO A 29 -8.97 7.90 -32.11
CA PRO A 29 -7.93 7.00 -31.56
C PRO A 29 -6.63 6.82 -32.41
N ASN A 30 -5.73 5.96 -31.92
CA ASN A 30 -4.68 5.19 -32.62
C ASN A 30 -3.43 5.91 -33.16
N SER A 31 -2.33 5.85 -32.39
CA SER A 31 -0.98 5.86 -32.95
C SER A 31 -0.38 4.46 -32.83
N LEU A 32 -0.09 3.85 -33.98
CA LEU A 32 0.76 2.67 -34.10
C LEU A 32 2.17 3.03 -33.62
N PRO A 33 2.89 2.15 -32.90
CA PRO A 33 4.32 2.31 -32.73
C PRO A 33 5.02 1.82 -34.00
N ASP A 34 5.71 2.76 -34.67
CA ASP A 34 6.67 2.47 -35.72
C ASP A 34 7.90 1.81 -35.11
N PHE A 35 8.29 0.67 -35.67
CA PHE A 35 9.47 -0.08 -35.27
C PHE A 35 10.66 0.45 -36.06
N GLU A 36 11.72 0.90 -35.39
CA GLU A 36 13.07 0.88 -35.98
C GLU A 36 14.03 0.14 -35.04
N PRO A 37 14.65 -0.96 -35.50
CA PRO A 37 15.76 -1.60 -34.82
C PRO A 37 17.07 -1.03 -35.37
N ASP A 38 17.77 -0.17 -34.61
CA ASP A 38 19.18 0.10 -34.90
C ASP A 38 20.08 -0.82 -34.08
N LEU A 39 20.72 -1.71 -34.81
CA LEU A 39 21.69 -2.69 -34.37
C LEU A 39 23.06 -2.04 -34.59
N ARG A 40 23.71 -1.58 -33.52
CA ARG A 40 25.13 -1.21 -33.62
C ARG A 40 25.96 -1.66 -32.41
N GLU A 41 26.88 -2.53 -32.76
CA GLU A 41 27.88 -3.23 -31.98
C GLU A 41 29.10 -2.34 -31.67
N GLY A 42 29.79 -2.56 -30.54
CA GLY A 42 31.20 -2.15 -30.43
C GLY A 42 31.76 -1.74 -29.05
N ARG A 43 32.21 -2.75 -28.29
CA ARG A 43 33.41 -2.83 -27.40
C ARG A 43 33.76 -1.71 -26.40
N GLY A 44 33.96 -2.13 -25.13
CA GLY A 44 35.23 -1.87 -24.42
C GLY A 44 35.18 -1.72 -22.88
N ALA A 45 35.96 -2.57 -22.21
CA ALA A 45 36.52 -2.48 -20.84
C ALA A 45 35.75 -3.09 -19.64
N ALA A 46 36.37 -4.11 -19.03
CA ALA A 46 36.13 -4.70 -17.69
C ALA A 46 36.62 -3.74 -16.56
N PRO A 47 36.30 -3.88 -15.24
CA PRO A 47 36.21 -5.14 -14.45
C PRO A 47 35.10 -5.27 -13.34
N GLU A 48 34.70 -6.52 -13.07
CA GLU A 48 34.37 -7.20 -11.77
C GLU A 48 33.29 -6.61 -10.79
N PRO A 49 32.79 -7.43 -9.85
CA PRO A 49 31.49 -8.12 -9.87
C PRO A 49 30.34 -7.26 -9.29
N ASN A 50 29.31 -7.02 -10.10
CA ASN A 50 28.12 -6.31 -9.67
C ASN A 50 27.25 -7.21 -8.79
N LEU A 51 27.12 -6.85 -7.51
CA LEU A 51 26.08 -7.35 -6.62
C LEU A 51 24.75 -6.88 -7.22
N GLU A 52 24.03 -7.79 -7.89
CA GLU A 52 22.75 -7.52 -8.55
C GLU A 52 21.71 -7.00 -7.54
N THR A 53 21.70 -5.69 -7.34
CA THR A 53 20.51 -4.98 -6.89
C THR A 53 19.56 -5.02 -8.06
N SER A 54 18.64 -5.97 -8.00
CA SER A 54 17.57 -6.19 -8.95
C SER A 54 16.88 -4.87 -9.26
N ARG A 55 17.20 -4.29 -10.43
CA ARG A 55 16.43 -3.23 -11.06
C ARG A 55 14.97 -3.68 -11.10
N ALA A 56 14.09 -2.89 -10.53
CA ALA A 56 12.66 -3.08 -10.64
C ALA A 56 12.28 -3.14 -12.13
N PRO A 57 11.58 -4.18 -12.60
CA PRO A 57 10.94 -4.13 -13.90
C PRO A 57 9.73 -3.19 -13.81
N GLU A 58 9.57 -2.33 -14.80
CA GLU A 58 8.40 -1.47 -14.97
C GLU A 58 7.10 -2.31 -14.90
N PRO A 59 6.07 -1.86 -14.16
CA PRO A 59 4.87 -2.65 -13.96
C PRO A 59 4.01 -2.66 -15.22
N LYS A 60 3.94 -3.82 -15.88
CA LYS A 60 2.88 -4.12 -16.85
C LYS A 60 1.54 -4.32 -16.12
N PRO A 61 0.42 -3.80 -16.65
CA PRO A 61 -0.88 -3.96 -16.01
C PRO A 61 -1.41 -5.36 -16.26
N GLY A 62 -1.64 -6.11 -15.18
CA GLY A 62 -2.35 -7.39 -15.21
C GLY A 62 -1.45 -8.60 -14.95
N SER A 63 -1.64 -9.19 -13.76
CA SER A 63 -1.30 -10.57 -13.43
C SER A 63 0.20 -10.92 -13.38
N LYS A 64 0.89 -10.65 -12.26
CA LYS A 64 1.87 -11.54 -11.53
C LYS A 64 2.35 -10.97 -10.17
N THR A 65 1.55 -10.24 -9.40
CA THR A 65 1.96 -9.79 -8.04
C THR A 65 1.75 -10.84 -6.94
N GLU A 66 1.17 -12.00 -7.27
CA GLU A 66 1.26 -13.21 -6.46
C GLU A 66 2.69 -13.78 -6.56
N GLY A 67 3.69 -13.24 -5.85
CA GLY A 67 5.04 -13.79 -6.08
C GLY A 67 6.21 -13.40 -5.21
N SER A 68 6.18 -12.32 -4.44
CA SER A 68 7.36 -11.99 -3.61
C SER A 68 7.34 -12.69 -2.25
N PHE A 69 6.15 -12.89 -1.66
CA PHE A 69 5.98 -13.49 -0.34
C PHE A 69 4.86 -14.53 -0.37
N PRO A 70 5.10 -15.79 0.04
CA PRO A 70 4.04 -16.78 0.11
C PRO A 70 3.04 -16.41 1.22
N LEU A 71 1.75 -16.65 0.99
CA LEU A 71 0.68 -16.34 1.95
C LEU A 71 0.98 -16.88 3.35
N ARG A 72 1.49 -18.12 3.42
CA ARG A 72 1.87 -18.76 4.68
C ARG A 72 2.90 -17.96 5.47
N MET A 73 3.89 -17.37 4.81
CA MET A 73 4.89 -16.52 5.47
C MET A 73 4.26 -15.24 6.03
N VAL A 74 3.30 -14.65 5.31
CA VAL A 74 2.57 -13.47 5.78
C VAL A 74 1.72 -13.81 7.00
N LEU A 75 0.99 -14.93 6.98
CA LEU A 75 0.20 -15.39 8.13
C LEU A 75 1.10 -15.75 9.32
N ASP A 76 2.29 -16.28 9.07
CA ASP A 76 3.29 -16.52 10.12
C ASP A 76 3.83 -15.21 10.73
N ALA A 77 4.00 -14.17 9.92
CA ALA A 77 4.43 -12.86 10.40
C ALA A 77 3.33 -12.13 11.17
N CYS A 78 2.07 -12.30 10.74
CA CYS A 78 0.92 -11.55 11.23
C CYS A 78 -0.23 -12.48 11.68
N PRO A 79 -0.04 -13.33 12.70
CA PRO A 79 -1.09 -14.25 13.17
C PRO A 79 -2.37 -13.55 13.64
N ASP A 80 -2.31 -12.32 14.16
CA ASP A 80 -3.48 -11.62 14.71
C ASP A 80 -4.59 -11.41 13.67
N VAL A 81 -4.25 -11.37 12.37
CA VAL A 81 -5.23 -11.22 11.29
C VAL A 81 -6.17 -12.43 11.17
N ILE A 82 -5.72 -13.61 11.62
CA ILE A 82 -6.46 -14.88 11.51
C ILE A 82 -7.72 -14.84 12.38
N ASP A 83 -7.66 -14.16 13.53
CA ASP A 83 -8.78 -14.05 14.47
C ASP A 83 -9.98 -13.29 13.89
N TYR A 84 -9.78 -12.56 12.80
CA TYR A 84 -10.82 -11.82 12.09
C TYR A 84 -11.40 -12.57 10.90
N ALA A 85 -10.88 -13.75 10.57
CA ALA A 85 -11.33 -14.55 9.45
C ALA A 85 -12.51 -15.46 9.85
N LYS A 86 -13.69 -15.25 9.25
CA LYS A 86 -14.91 -16.03 9.56
C LYS A 86 -14.80 -17.53 9.26
N GLY A 87 -13.91 -17.93 8.35
CA GLY A 87 -13.72 -19.31 7.91
C GLY A 87 -12.25 -19.69 7.72
N GLY A 88 -11.34 -18.96 8.35
CA GLY A 88 -9.90 -19.07 8.09
C GLY A 88 -9.46 -18.38 6.80
N ILE A 89 -8.16 -18.46 6.53
CA ILE A 89 -7.51 -17.81 5.38
C ILE A 89 -6.74 -18.89 4.60
N SER A 90 -7.27 -19.33 3.46
CA SER A 90 -6.67 -20.40 2.65
C SER A 90 -6.00 -19.88 1.37
N ASN A 91 -6.39 -18.70 0.91
CA ASN A 91 -5.88 -18.07 -0.31
C ASN A 91 -5.85 -16.53 -0.16
N TRP A 92 -5.29 -15.84 -1.16
CA TRP A 92 -5.19 -14.39 -1.14
C TRP A 92 -6.54 -13.67 -1.15
N ARG A 93 -7.56 -14.24 -1.78
CA ARG A 93 -8.92 -13.68 -1.78
C ARG A 93 -9.51 -13.66 -0.37
N ASP A 94 -9.32 -14.74 0.40
CA ASP A 94 -9.75 -14.81 1.80
C ASP A 94 -8.98 -13.80 2.66
N PHE A 95 -7.68 -13.64 2.39
CA PHE A 95 -6.83 -12.68 3.08
C PHE A 95 -7.29 -11.23 2.82
N LEU A 96 -7.57 -10.88 1.57
CA LEU A 96 -8.09 -9.58 1.16
C LEU A 96 -9.48 -9.30 1.78
N ALA A 97 -10.37 -10.31 1.79
CA ALA A 97 -11.66 -10.20 2.45
C ALA A 97 -11.51 -9.92 3.96
N THR A 98 -10.56 -10.60 4.60
CA THR A 98 -10.26 -10.39 6.03
C THR A 98 -9.64 -9.01 6.28
N ALA A 99 -8.73 -8.55 5.42
CA ALA A 99 -8.14 -7.21 5.50
C ALA A 99 -9.22 -6.10 5.44
N ASN A 100 -10.25 -6.27 4.61
CA ASN A 100 -11.37 -5.33 4.53
C ASN A 100 -12.21 -5.27 5.82
N VAL A 101 -12.30 -6.39 6.56
CA VAL A 101 -12.94 -6.43 7.89
C VAL A 101 -12.07 -5.73 8.94
N VAL A 102 -10.75 -5.94 8.89
CA VAL A 102 -9.77 -5.37 9.83
C VAL A 102 -9.61 -3.85 9.67
N ARG A 103 -9.63 -3.34 8.42
CA ARG A 103 -9.39 -1.92 8.10
C ARG A 103 -10.14 -0.93 9.02
N PRO A 104 -11.48 -0.99 9.18
CA PRO A 104 -12.18 -0.07 10.06
C PRO A 104 -11.85 -0.30 11.55
N LEU A 105 -11.51 -1.53 11.96
CA LEU A 105 -11.22 -1.87 13.35
C LEU A 105 -9.95 -1.21 13.87
N ILE A 106 -8.95 -1.03 13.00
CA ILE A 106 -7.71 -0.33 13.34
C ILE A 106 -7.74 1.16 12.98
N GLY A 107 -8.89 1.70 12.56
CA GLY A 107 -9.04 3.13 12.29
C GLY A 107 -8.41 3.61 10.96
N VAL A 108 -8.27 2.73 9.97
CA VAL A 108 -7.84 3.13 8.62
C VAL A 108 -9.06 3.59 7.83
N SER A 109 -9.05 4.84 7.34
CA SER A 109 -10.16 5.40 6.56
C SER A 109 -10.22 4.84 5.12
N PRO A 110 -11.38 4.88 4.44
CA PRO A 110 -11.50 4.40 3.06
C PRO A 110 -10.53 5.09 2.10
N SER A 111 -10.39 6.42 2.18
CA SER A 111 -9.44 7.15 1.32
C SER A 111 -7.98 6.74 1.57
N ALA A 112 -7.57 6.53 2.83
CA ALA A 112 -6.21 6.06 3.13
C ALA A 112 -5.95 4.67 2.55
N TRP A 113 -6.99 3.82 2.55
CA TRP A 113 -6.94 2.47 2.00
C TRP A 113 -6.88 2.45 0.47
N GLU A 114 -7.69 3.27 -0.20
CA GLU A 114 -7.67 3.42 -1.66
C GLU A 114 -6.31 3.96 -2.15
N GLU A 115 -5.77 4.97 -1.47
CA GLU A 115 -4.44 5.52 -1.78
C GLU A 115 -3.35 4.46 -1.61
N ALA A 116 -3.41 3.66 -0.55
CA ALA A 116 -2.46 2.56 -0.33
C ALA A 116 -2.54 1.52 -1.45
N GLN A 117 -3.74 1.03 -1.77
CA GLN A 117 -3.94 0.05 -2.85
C GLN A 117 -3.46 0.60 -4.20
N THR A 118 -3.69 1.89 -4.48
CA THR A 118 -3.22 2.55 -5.71
C THR A 118 -1.69 2.62 -5.76
N ALA A 119 -1.02 2.89 -4.64
CA ALA A 119 0.42 3.08 -4.60
C ALA A 119 1.23 1.77 -4.62
N MET A 120 0.79 0.73 -3.91
CA MET A 120 1.56 -0.52 -3.75
C MET A 120 0.86 -1.76 -4.29
N GLY A 121 -0.41 -1.66 -4.69
CA GLY A 121 -1.25 -2.76 -5.10
C GLY A 121 -2.05 -3.37 -3.95
N GLU A 122 -3.16 -4.02 -4.29
CA GLU A 122 -4.15 -4.55 -3.34
C GLU A 122 -3.54 -5.53 -2.33
N VAL A 123 -2.82 -6.53 -2.82
CA VAL A 123 -2.18 -7.58 -2.01
C VAL A 123 -1.14 -6.98 -1.06
N TYR A 124 -0.30 -6.07 -1.55
CA TYR A 124 0.75 -5.44 -0.77
C TYR A 124 0.16 -4.52 0.32
N ALA A 125 -0.89 -3.75 -0.01
CA ALA A 125 -1.60 -2.94 0.96
C ALA A 125 -2.22 -3.80 2.07
N ALA A 126 -2.78 -4.96 1.74
CA ALA A 126 -3.33 -5.89 2.72
C ALA A 126 -2.25 -6.51 3.62
N ILE A 127 -1.07 -6.83 3.08
CA ILE A 127 0.07 -7.29 3.88
C ILE A 127 0.49 -6.19 4.86
N VAL A 128 0.61 -4.94 4.39
CA VAL A 128 0.95 -3.81 5.25
C VAL A 128 -0.09 -3.62 6.36
N LEU A 129 -1.38 -3.69 6.03
CA LEU A 129 -2.46 -3.58 7.00
C LEU A 129 -2.36 -4.66 8.09
N ALA A 130 -2.10 -5.92 7.71
CA ALA A 130 -1.90 -7.02 8.64
C ALA A 130 -0.64 -6.81 9.52
N CYS A 131 0.46 -6.31 8.94
CA CYS A 131 1.65 -5.94 9.71
C CYS A 131 1.38 -4.83 10.73
N ILE A 132 0.54 -3.86 10.39
CA ILE A 132 0.14 -2.77 11.28
C ILE A 132 -0.71 -3.31 12.43
N LEU A 133 -1.70 -4.16 12.13
CA LEU A 133 -2.50 -4.86 13.13
C LEU A 133 -1.59 -5.59 14.12
N GLN A 134 -0.63 -6.38 13.62
CA GLN A 134 0.31 -7.14 14.44
C GLN A 134 1.20 -6.28 15.34
N LYS A 135 1.55 -5.07 14.87
CA LYS A 135 2.32 -4.09 15.66
C LYS A 135 1.47 -3.37 16.70
N GLY A 136 0.14 -3.40 16.56
CA GLY A 136 -0.89 -2.86 17.45
C GLY A 136 -0.41 -1.73 18.37
N PRO A 137 -0.16 -2.03 19.67
CA PRO A 137 0.10 -1.03 20.71
C PRO A 137 1.32 -0.13 20.47
N THR A 138 2.22 -0.50 19.54
CA THR A 138 3.39 0.32 19.17
C THR A 138 3.05 1.47 18.21
N ILE A 139 1.86 1.45 17.59
CA ILE A 139 1.45 2.42 16.56
C ILE A 139 0.34 3.31 17.12
N ASN A 140 0.59 4.61 17.21
CA ASN A 140 -0.39 5.59 17.71
C ASN A 140 -1.59 5.77 16.76
N SER A 141 -1.38 5.70 15.44
CA SER A 141 -2.43 5.84 14.43
C SER A 141 -2.13 4.97 13.22
N ALA A 142 -2.92 3.90 13.03
CA ALA A 142 -2.76 3.01 11.87
C ALA A 142 -3.04 3.74 10.55
N GLY A 143 -4.06 4.60 10.51
CA GLY A 143 -4.42 5.40 9.34
C GLY A 143 -3.33 6.41 8.95
N GLY A 144 -2.70 7.07 9.93
CA GLY A 144 -1.56 7.95 9.65
C GLY A 144 -0.32 7.16 9.19
N TYR A 145 -0.08 6.02 9.82
CA TYR A 145 1.08 5.19 9.50
C TYR A 145 0.99 4.57 8.10
N ILE A 146 -0.17 4.03 7.70
CA ILE A 146 -0.34 3.49 6.34
C ILE A 146 -0.17 4.60 5.28
N ARG A 147 -0.63 5.83 5.53
CA ARG A 147 -0.40 6.98 4.62
C ARG A 147 1.07 7.31 4.46
N GLU A 148 1.85 7.29 5.54
CA GLU A 148 3.29 7.52 5.44
C GLU A 148 3.98 6.39 4.65
N LEU A 149 3.57 5.13 4.87
CA LEU A 149 4.07 4.00 4.08
C LEU A 149 3.67 4.11 2.59
N THR A 150 2.46 4.59 2.30
CA THR A 150 1.99 4.90 0.94
C THR A 150 2.89 5.95 0.29
N ARG A 151 3.18 7.07 0.98
CA ARG A 151 4.08 8.13 0.49
C ARG A 151 5.47 7.58 0.18
N LYS A 152 6.02 6.77 1.08
CA LYS A 152 7.33 6.12 0.87
C LYS A 152 7.30 5.11 -0.28
N SER A 153 6.19 4.39 -0.47
CA SER A 153 6.03 3.47 -1.60
C SER A 153 6.00 4.21 -2.93
N GLN A 154 5.31 5.35 -3.00
CA GLN A 154 5.30 6.21 -4.19
C GLN A 154 6.68 6.78 -4.51
N ALA A 155 7.49 7.06 -3.48
CA ALA A 155 8.88 7.49 -3.63
C ALA A 155 9.88 6.34 -3.93
N GLY A 156 9.43 5.07 -3.95
CA GLY A 156 10.32 3.91 -4.09
C GLY A 156 11.20 3.61 -2.86
N GLU A 157 10.90 4.23 -1.71
CA GLU A 157 11.66 4.15 -0.46
C GLU A 157 11.09 3.10 0.52
N PHE A 158 10.09 2.34 0.10
CA PHE A 158 9.42 1.34 0.93
C PHE A 158 9.59 -0.07 0.37
N SER A 159 9.82 -1.02 1.27
CA SER A 159 9.88 -2.44 0.97
C SER A 159 9.22 -3.24 2.10
N ILE A 160 8.36 -4.18 1.74
CA ILE A 160 7.63 -5.02 2.71
C ILE A 160 8.54 -6.06 3.38
N GLY A 161 9.55 -6.57 2.67
CA GLY A 161 10.43 -7.64 3.15
C GLY A 161 11.02 -7.38 4.55
N PRO A 162 11.74 -6.26 4.77
CA PRO A 162 12.27 -5.92 6.08
C PRO A 162 11.20 -5.80 7.17
N MET A 163 10.00 -5.32 6.83
CA MET A 163 8.87 -5.23 7.77
C MET A 163 8.39 -6.61 8.22
N LEU A 164 8.21 -7.55 7.29
CA LEU A 164 7.84 -8.94 7.60
C LEU A 164 8.92 -9.64 8.42
N MET A 165 10.19 -9.50 8.03
CA MET A 165 11.30 -10.15 8.74
C MET A 165 11.47 -9.61 10.17
N ALA A 166 11.22 -8.31 10.39
CA ALA A 166 11.24 -7.74 11.73
C ALA A 166 10.14 -8.34 12.63
N LEU A 167 8.95 -8.63 12.09
CA LEU A 167 7.85 -9.26 12.83
C LEU A 167 8.17 -10.72 13.15
N ILE A 168 8.60 -11.51 12.16
CA ILE A 168 9.01 -12.91 12.36
C ILE A 168 10.13 -12.99 13.40
N GLY A 169 11.14 -12.12 13.29
CA GLY A 169 12.25 -12.07 14.25
C GLY A 169 11.81 -11.71 15.66
N SER A 170 10.87 -10.76 15.83
CA SER A 170 10.34 -10.37 17.14
C SER A 170 9.53 -11.49 17.79
N ARG A 171 8.72 -12.20 17.00
CA ARG A 171 7.96 -13.38 17.45
C ARG A 171 8.88 -14.51 17.93
N ASN A 172 9.94 -14.81 17.18
CA ASN A 172 10.89 -15.87 17.54
C ASN A 172 11.65 -15.55 18.83
N ARG A 173 11.88 -14.27 19.15
CA ARG A 173 12.44 -13.88 20.45
C ARG A 173 11.42 -14.07 21.57
N GLY A 174 10.16 -13.66 21.38
CA GLY A 174 9.10 -13.86 22.36
C GLY A 174 8.87 -15.33 22.73
N LYS A 175 8.94 -16.25 21.75
CA LYS A 175 8.83 -17.70 21.98
C LYS A 175 10.01 -18.33 22.71
N LYS A 176 11.21 -17.74 22.66
CA LYS A 176 12.42 -18.25 23.34
C LYS A 176 12.52 -17.79 24.80
N SER A 177 11.74 -16.77 25.18
CA SER A 177 11.75 -16.17 26.50
C SER A 177 10.54 -16.57 27.36
N ALA A 178 9.66 -17.44 26.85
CA ALA A 178 8.51 -18.03 27.54
C ALA A 178 8.77 -19.53 27.77
#